data_AF-A0A8H4IZ87-F1
#
_entry.id   AF-A0A8H4IZ87-F1
#
_cell.length_a   1.000
_cell.length_b   1.000
_cell.length_c   1.000
_cell.angle_alpha   90.00
_cell.angle_beta   90.00
_cell.angle_gamma   90.00
#
_symmetry.space_group_name_H-M   'P 1'
#
loop_
_entity.id
_entity.type
_entity.pdbx_description
1 polymer ?
#
loop_
_entity_poly.entity_id
_entity_poly.type
_entity_poly.pdbx_seq_one_letter_code
_entity_poly.pdbx_strand_id
1 'polypeptide(L)'
;MASIRALLLLPPPPTPPTPSNLRGAFYDPIRHIIQSLNRSISDGAASTTLHVALPYPETSPEQRSTRAQSFEATQRLVAGMYSLLAAIYDEESVSLVAAPLIDSRLVLLDDTKPSGGAVACVFDLRLLANPREAWSHVYSVEGEPGEATYLRFRHLTDAQWTHECVKGGLAVHRPGRSQAVRRDSLAHHRSDDAVAHASVVAGGSLYGLHFTNRLLLTMALFLVEPRAEGQDGPRRVVLGVSRDGASADALVAWRASCWTSWARLRRLRRAGRGA
;
A
#
# COMPACT_ATOMS: atom_id res chain seq x y z
N MET A 1 -8.17 -26.24 -0.74
CA MET A 1 -8.13 -25.45 0.52
C MET A 1 -8.32 -23.99 0.15
N ALA A 2 -9.20 -23.26 0.85
CA ALA A 2 -9.47 -21.86 0.54
C ALA A 2 -8.29 -20.99 0.97
N SER A 3 -7.94 -19.99 0.15
CA SER A 3 -6.96 -18.95 0.51
C SER A 3 -7.70 -17.78 1.16
N ILE A 4 -7.16 -17.27 2.27
CA ILE A 4 -7.74 -16.14 2.98
C ILE A 4 -7.23 -14.84 2.37
N ARG A 5 -8.13 -13.94 1.98
CA ARG A 5 -7.77 -12.56 1.60
C ARG A 5 -8.31 -11.59 2.64
N ALA A 6 -7.40 -10.99 3.39
CA ALA A 6 -7.68 -9.99 4.41
C ALA A 6 -7.32 -8.59 3.91
N LEU A 7 -8.13 -7.61 4.30
CA LEU A 7 -7.88 -6.18 4.09
C LEU A 7 -7.90 -5.46 5.43
N LEU A 8 -6.85 -4.73 5.78
CA LEU A 8 -6.80 -3.81 6.90
C LEU A 8 -6.89 -2.38 6.40
N LEU A 9 -7.92 -1.66 6.81
CA LEU A 9 -8.11 -0.23 6.57
C LEU A 9 -7.53 0.56 7.75
N LEU A 10 -6.36 1.16 7.54
CA LEU A 10 -5.73 2.03 8.55
C LEU A 10 -6.32 3.44 8.51
N PRO A 11 -6.34 4.15 9.65
CA PRO A 11 -6.57 5.59 9.66
C PRO A 11 -5.36 6.33 9.07
N PRO A 12 -5.47 7.65 8.83
CA PRO A 12 -4.35 8.47 8.42
C PRO A 12 -3.14 8.30 9.36
N PRO A 13 -1.90 8.27 8.80
CA PRO A 13 -0.71 8.12 9.62
C PRO A 13 -0.57 9.27 10.62
N PRO A 14 0.02 9.02 11.80
CA PRO A 14 0.33 10.07 12.76
C PRO A 14 1.31 11.08 12.15
N THR A 15 1.17 12.35 12.55
CA THR A 15 2.02 13.45 12.07
C THR A 15 2.89 13.96 13.23
N PRO A 16 4.24 13.86 13.16
CA PRO A 16 5.03 13.27 12.08
C PRO A 16 5.03 11.73 12.08
N PRO A 17 5.27 11.06 10.93
CA PRO A 17 5.29 9.60 10.80
C PRO A 17 6.63 9.01 11.26
N THR A 18 7.01 9.28 12.51
CA THR A 18 8.23 8.72 13.10
C THR A 18 8.02 7.25 13.47
N PRO A 19 9.09 6.43 13.58
CA PRO A 19 8.96 5.03 13.99
C PRO A 19 8.18 4.83 15.29
N SER A 20 8.43 5.67 16.31
CA SER A 20 7.72 5.61 17.59
C SER A 20 6.24 5.93 17.46
N ASN A 21 5.88 6.93 16.65
CA ASN A 21 4.48 7.30 16.42
C ASN A 21 3.75 6.22 15.61
N LEU A 22 4.38 5.67 14.57
CA LEU A 22 3.82 4.57 13.78
C LEU A 22 3.61 3.33 14.63
N ARG A 23 4.59 2.96 15.48
CA ARG A 23 4.44 1.86 16.43
C ARG A 23 3.29 2.15 17.39
N GLY A 24 3.25 3.32 18.01
CA GLY A 24 2.20 3.71 18.95
C GLY A 24 0.78 3.74 18.36
N ALA A 25 0.63 3.99 17.06
CA ALA A 25 -0.66 4.01 16.38
C ALA A 25 -1.09 2.65 15.81
N PHE A 26 -0.15 1.88 15.26
CA PHE A 26 -0.47 0.73 14.40
C PHE A 26 0.05 -0.62 14.90
N TYR A 27 0.87 -0.67 15.94
CA TYR A 27 1.43 -1.93 16.43
C TYR A 27 0.35 -2.91 16.90
N ASP A 28 -0.47 -2.51 17.87
CA ASP A 28 -1.51 -3.37 18.44
C ASP A 28 -2.52 -3.89 17.40
N PRO A 29 -3.12 -3.06 16.53
CA PRO A 29 -4.07 -3.56 15.54
C PRO A 29 -3.43 -4.50 14.53
N ILE A 30 -2.21 -4.21 14.04
CA ILE A 30 -1.52 -5.09 13.08
C ILE A 30 -1.14 -6.42 13.73
N ARG A 31 -0.64 -6.38 14.97
CA ARG A 31 -0.27 -7.57 15.74
C ARG A 31 -1.46 -8.47 15.98
N HIS A 32 -2.58 -7.92 16.44
CA HIS A 32 -3.82 -8.66 16.67
C HIS A 32 -4.29 -9.39 15.40
N ILE A 33 -4.23 -8.73 14.25
CA ILE A 33 -4.64 -9.31 12.96
C ILE A 33 -3.69 -10.43 12.55
N ILE A 34 -2.37 -10.23 12.66
CA ILE A 34 -1.38 -11.26 12.34
C ILE A 34 -1.60 -12.50 13.20
N GLN A 35 -1.84 -12.33 14.50
CA GLN A 35 -2.17 -13.43 15.41
C GLN A 35 -3.46 -14.15 15.02
N SER A 36 -4.51 -13.40 14.67
CA SER A 36 -5.79 -13.95 14.24
C SER A 36 -5.62 -14.80 12.98
N LEU A 37 -4.95 -14.26 11.98
CA LEU A 37 -4.68 -14.95 10.72
C LEU A 37 -3.77 -16.18 10.91
N ASN A 38 -2.77 -16.10 11.79
CA ASN A 38 -1.87 -17.21 12.09
C ASN A 38 -2.60 -18.39 12.75
N ARG A 39 -3.57 -18.10 13.64
CA ARG A 39 -4.47 -19.13 14.19
C ARG A 39 -5.30 -19.79 13.09
N SER A 40 -5.91 -19.00 12.20
CA SER A 40 -6.70 -19.53 11.09
C SER A 40 -5.90 -20.41 10.11
N ILE A 41 -4.60 -20.16 9.97
CA ILE A 41 -3.71 -21.01 9.17
C ILE A 41 -3.48 -22.36 9.85
N SER A 42 -3.23 -22.36 11.17
CA SER A 42 -3.09 -23.58 11.96
C SER A 42 -4.33 -24.48 11.86
N ASP A 43 -5.51 -23.89 11.67
CA ASP A 43 -6.79 -24.59 11.52
C ASP A 43 -7.05 -25.12 10.08
N GLY A 44 -6.07 -25.03 9.17
CA GLY A 44 -6.12 -25.64 7.85
C GLY A 44 -6.33 -24.69 6.67
N ALA A 45 -6.04 -23.39 6.80
CA ALA A 45 -5.94 -22.49 5.65
C ALA A 45 -4.59 -22.66 4.92
N ALA A 46 -4.61 -22.70 3.58
CA ALA A 46 -3.40 -23.02 2.79
C ALA A 46 -2.48 -21.81 2.55
N SER A 47 -3.02 -20.59 2.50
CA SER A 47 -2.25 -19.35 2.37
C SER A 47 -3.13 -18.14 2.67
N THR A 48 -2.56 -17.13 3.32
CA THR A 48 -3.25 -15.90 3.69
C THR A 48 -2.53 -14.71 3.07
N THR A 49 -3.28 -13.78 2.47
CA THR A 49 -2.76 -12.48 2.05
C THR A 49 -3.40 -11.40 2.89
N LEU A 50 -2.59 -10.50 3.48
CA LEU A 50 -3.05 -9.33 4.20
C LEU A 50 -2.68 -8.06 3.41
N HIS A 51 -3.66 -7.33 2.89
CA HIS A 51 -3.42 -5.99 2.36
C HIS A 51 -3.60 -4.96 3.47
N VAL A 52 -2.57 -4.17 3.73
CA VAL A 52 -2.57 -3.06 4.68
C VAL A 52 -2.75 -1.78 3.88
N ALA A 53 -3.97 -1.25 3.87
CA ALA A 53 -4.32 -0.05 3.14
C ALA A 53 -4.09 1.16 4.04
N LEU A 54 -3.10 1.97 3.66
CA LEU A 54 -2.64 3.13 4.41
C LEU A 54 -3.02 4.41 3.67
N PRO A 55 -3.87 5.27 4.25
CA PRO A 55 -4.11 6.61 3.72
C PRO A 55 -2.80 7.35 3.51
N TYR A 56 -2.58 7.74 2.27
CA TYR A 56 -1.40 8.43 1.83
C TYR A 56 -1.67 9.94 1.89
N PRO A 57 -0.99 10.68 2.77
CA PRO A 57 -1.19 12.11 2.87
C PRO A 57 -0.42 12.80 1.74
N GLU A 58 -1.08 13.05 0.61
CA GLU A 58 -0.54 14.02 -0.37
C GLU A 58 -1.26 15.36 -0.30
N THR A 59 -0.44 16.38 -0.50
CA THR A 59 -0.73 17.81 -0.42
C THR A 59 -2.00 18.17 -1.16
N SER A 60 -2.77 19.09 -0.56
CA SER A 60 -4.00 19.71 -1.07
C SER A 60 -4.24 19.49 -2.57
N PRO A 61 -5.47 19.10 -3.00
CA PRO A 61 -5.80 18.91 -4.42
C PRO A 61 -5.44 20.13 -5.31
N GLU A 62 -5.26 21.30 -4.71
CA GLU A 62 -4.81 22.54 -5.34
C GLU A 62 -3.34 22.53 -5.79
N GLN A 63 -2.50 21.67 -5.21
CA GLN A 63 -1.07 21.58 -5.50
C GLN A 63 -0.81 20.32 -6.33
N ARG A 64 -0.63 20.51 -7.65
CA ARG A 64 -0.22 19.47 -8.59
C ARG A 64 1.23 19.04 -8.32
N SER A 65 1.47 18.40 -7.19
CA SER A 65 2.76 17.80 -6.89
C SER A 65 2.93 16.50 -7.67
N THR A 66 4.16 16.25 -8.11
CA THR A 66 4.56 14.94 -8.65
C THR A 66 4.93 14.03 -7.50
N ARG A 67 4.79 12.73 -7.70
CA ARG A 67 5.27 11.67 -6.79
C ARG A 67 6.77 11.76 -6.55
N ALA A 68 7.54 12.35 -7.46
CA ALA A 68 8.95 12.64 -7.24
C ALA A 68 9.15 13.63 -6.08
N GLN A 69 8.30 14.65 -5.98
CA GLN A 69 8.39 15.68 -4.93
C GLN A 69 8.01 15.14 -3.55
N SER A 70 7.10 14.18 -3.47
CA SER A 70 6.68 13.53 -2.23
C SER A 70 7.47 12.26 -1.92
N PHE A 71 8.31 11.78 -2.84
CA PHE A 71 9.00 10.49 -2.77
C PHE A 71 9.69 10.27 -1.43
N GLU A 72 10.45 11.24 -0.96
CA GLU A 72 11.24 11.11 0.27
C GLU A 72 10.34 10.95 1.51
N ALA A 73 9.25 11.72 1.61
CA ALA A 73 8.30 11.61 2.70
C ALA A 73 7.54 10.28 2.67
N THR A 74 7.09 9.86 1.48
CA THR A 74 6.40 8.59 1.25
C THR A 74 7.31 7.41 1.54
N GLN A 75 8.56 7.46 1.09
CA GLN A 75 9.55 6.42 1.32
C GLN A 75 9.78 6.20 2.81
N ARG A 76 9.93 7.28 3.60
CA ARG A 76 10.08 7.18 5.06
C ARG A 76 8.87 6.53 5.72
N LEU A 77 7.65 6.94 5.33
CA LEU A 77 6.41 6.36 5.85
C LEU A 77 6.33 4.86 5.53
N VAL A 78 6.52 4.49 4.25
CA VAL A 78 6.46 3.09 3.78
C VAL A 78 7.55 2.24 4.43
N ALA A 79 8.76 2.78 4.59
CA ALA A 79 9.86 2.11 5.28
C ALA A 79 9.54 1.89 6.76
N GLY A 80 8.98 2.89 7.44
CA GLY A 80 8.52 2.77 8.83
C GLY A 80 7.47 1.67 9.01
N MET A 81 6.49 1.59 8.10
CA MET A 81 5.45 0.57 8.11
C MET A 81 5.99 -0.84 7.85
N TYR A 82 6.87 -1.00 6.86
CA TYR A 82 7.51 -2.29 6.60
C TYR A 82 8.44 -2.72 7.73
N SER A 83 9.11 -1.79 8.41
CA SER A 83 9.91 -2.07 9.60
C SER A 83 9.03 -2.52 10.77
N LEU A 84 7.87 -1.89 10.96
CA LEU A 84 6.89 -2.29 11.97
C LEU A 84 6.35 -3.70 11.69
N LEU A 85 5.99 -4.00 10.44
CA LEU A 85 5.57 -5.33 10.03
C LEU A 85 6.67 -6.37 10.27
N ALA A 86 7.92 -6.05 9.93
CA ALA A 86 9.06 -6.94 10.19
C ALA A 86 9.20 -7.28 11.67
N ALA A 87 9.14 -6.26 12.54
CA ALA A 87 9.22 -6.45 13.98
C ALA A 87 8.08 -7.33 14.52
N ILE A 88 6.83 -7.10 14.06
CA ILE A 88 5.70 -7.91 14.51
C ILE A 88 5.80 -9.36 14.02
N TYR A 89 6.25 -9.58 12.77
CA TYR A 89 6.43 -10.94 12.25
C TYR A 89 7.50 -11.71 13.04
N ASP A 90 8.59 -11.03 13.40
CA ASP A 90 9.64 -11.61 14.25
C ASP A 90 9.12 -11.96 15.65
N GLU A 91 8.44 -11.01 16.31
CA GLU A 91 7.84 -11.19 17.65
C GLU A 91 6.78 -12.31 17.67
N GLU A 92 5.99 -12.45 16.61
CA GLU A 92 4.95 -13.50 16.48
C GLU A 92 5.47 -14.80 15.84
N SER A 93 6.79 -14.92 15.63
CA SER A 93 7.43 -16.11 15.03
C SER A 93 6.84 -16.52 13.67
N VAL A 94 6.39 -15.54 12.88
CA VAL A 94 5.89 -15.73 11.52
C VAL A 94 7.06 -15.68 10.55
N SER A 95 7.37 -16.81 9.92
CA SER A 95 8.51 -16.91 8.99
C SER A 95 8.40 -15.93 7.83
N LEU A 96 9.47 -15.17 7.59
CA LEU A 96 9.62 -14.25 6.46
C LEU A 96 10.48 -14.83 5.32
N VAL A 97 11.18 -15.95 5.55
CA VAL A 97 12.27 -16.45 4.69
C VAL A 97 11.76 -17.52 3.71
N ALA A 98 10.87 -18.41 4.16
CA ALA A 98 10.20 -19.41 3.32
C ALA A 98 8.76 -18.98 3.10
N ALA A 99 8.21 -19.18 1.88
CA ALA A 99 6.88 -18.75 1.43
C ALA A 99 5.92 -18.42 2.60
N PRO A 100 5.79 -17.14 2.98
CA PRO A 100 5.21 -16.81 4.27
C PRO A 100 3.74 -17.22 4.24
N LEU A 101 3.29 -17.88 5.30
CA LEU A 101 1.90 -18.31 5.42
C LEU A 101 0.96 -17.09 5.40
N ILE A 102 1.45 -15.95 5.90
CA ILE A 102 0.80 -14.63 5.80
C ILE A 102 1.65 -13.72 4.91
N ASP A 103 1.09 -13.32 3.78
CA ASP A 103 1.71 -12.40 2.84
C ASP A 103 1.19 -10.95 3.07
N SER A 104 1.87 -10.17 3.93
CA SER A 104 1.48 -8.77 4.24
C SER A 104 1.98 -7.74 3.22
N ARG A 105 1.08 -6.99 2.60
CA ARG A 105 1.38 -6.03 1.52
C ARG A 105 0.87 -4.64 1.85
N LEU A 106 1.72 -3.64 1.72
CA LEU A 106 1.30 -2.25 1.90
C LEU A 106 0.70 -1.70 0.61
N VAL A 107 -0.45 -1.05 0.73
CA VAL A 107 -1.13 -0.33 -0.35
C VAL A 107 -1.36 1.10 0.11
N LEU A 108 -0.95 2.08 -0.71
CA LEU A 108 -1.18 3.49 -0.43
C LEU A 108 -2.58 3.89 -0.92
N LEU A 109 -3.33 4.60 -0.09
CA LEU A 109 -4.68 5.06 -0.42
C LEU A 109 -4.70 6.55 -0.76
N ASP A 110 -5.15 6.90 -1.96
CA ASP A 110 -5.41 8.26 -2.42
C ASP A 110 -6.81 8.33 -3.06
N ASP A 111 -7.78 8.82 -2.29
CA ASP A 111 -9.15 9.03 -2.74
C ASP A 111 -9.35 10.36 -3.48
N THR A 112 -8.34 11.24 -3.50
CA THR A 112 -8.47 12.60 -4.06
C THR A 112 -8.34 12.62 -5.57
N LYS A 113 -7.62 11.67 -6.14
CA LYS A 113 -7.39 11.54 -7.58
C LYS A 113 -7.92 10.17 -8.03
N PRO A 114 -9.12 10.09 -8.64
CA PRO A 114 -9.60 8.83 -9.19
C PRO A 114 -8.59 8.33 -10.21
N SER A 115 -7.99 7.18 -9.93
CA SER A 115 -6.83 6.71 -10.67
C SER A 115 -7.24 6.30 -12.09
N GLY A 116 -7.10 7.22 -13.06
CA GLY A 116 -7.34 6.99 -14.50
C GLY A 116 -6.47 5.87 -15.11
N GLY A 117 -5.45 5.43 -14.37
CA GLY A 117 -4.80 4.14 -14.55
C GLY A 117 -4.00 3.83 -13.31
N ALA A 118 -4.37 2.76 -12.61
CA ALA A 118 -3.63 2.24 -11.46
C ALA A 118 -2.14 2.14 -11.80
N VAL A 119 -1.34 3.05 -11.23
CA VAL A 119 0.09 2.80 -11.04
C VAL A 119 0.18 2.02 -9.74
N ALA A 120 0.80 0.84 -9.83
CA ALA A 120 0.48 -0.35 -9.05
C ALA A 120 0.88 -0.33 -7.56
N CYS A 121 0.74 0.78 -6.85
CA CYS A 121 0.90 0.84 -5.39
C CYS A 121 0.05 1.94 -4.72
N VAL A 122 -0.61 2.82 -5.50
CA VAL A 122 -1.54 3.85 -5.01
C VAL A 122 -2.94 3.54 -5.54
N PHE A 123 -3.91 3.46 -4.63
CA PHE A 123 -5.25 2.97 -4.85
C PHE A 123 -6.26 4.00 -4.35
N ASP A 124 -7.37 4.14 -5.04
CA ASP A 124 -8.57 4.71 -4.43
C ASP A 124 -9.37 3.59 -3.73
N LEU A 125 -10.21 3.95 -2.77
CA LEU A 125 -11.05 3.00 -2.05
C LEU A 125 -12.00 2.24 -2.98
N ARG A 126 -12.38 2.80 -4.14
CA ARG A 126 -13.28 2.14 -5.11
C ARG A 126 -12.59 0.95 -5.75
N LEU A 127 -11.27 1.04 -5.98
CA LEU A 127 -10.51 -0.11 -6.40
C LEU A 127 -10.61 -1.21 -5.34
N LEU A 128 -10.26 -0.92 -4.08
CA LEU A 128 -10.33 -1.96 -3.04
C LEU A 128 -11.75 -2.52 -2.83
N ALA A 129 -12.80 -1.71 -3.02
CA ALA A 129 -14.19 -2.10 -2.87
C ALA A 129 -14.71 -3.02 -4.00
N ASN A 130 -13.90 -3.28 -5.03
CA ASN A 130 -14.33 -4.08 -6.16
C ASN A 130 -14.73 -5.51 -5.73
N PRO A 131 -15.95 -5.97 -6.09
CA PRO A 131 -16.43 -7.30 -5.73
C PRO A 131 -15.51 -8.45 -6.17
N ARG A 132 -14.68 -8.23 -7.18
CA ARG A 132 -13.71 -9.22 -7.68
C ARG A 132 -12.52 -9.44 -6.76
N GLU A 133 -12.28 -8.55 -5.80
CA GLU A 133 -11.25 -8.79 -4.79
C GLU A 133 -11.61 -9.92 -3.84
N ALA A 134 -12.91 -10.22 -3.67
CA ALA A 134 -13.41 -11.32 -2.87
C ALA A 134 -12.74 -11.39 -1.48
N TRP A 135 -12.78 -10.28 -0.74
CA TRP A 135 -12.27 -10.20 0.63
C TRP A 135 -13.00 -11.21 1.53
N SER A 136 -12.24 -12.02 2.25
CA SER A 136 -12.76 -12.91 3.29
C SER A 136 -12.97 -12.12 4.59
N HIS A 137 -11.98 -11.28 4.93
CA HIS A 137 -11.98 -10.46 6.13
C HIS A 137 -11.65 -9.01 5.80
N VAL A 138 -12.34 -8.08 6.44
CA VAL A 138 -11.98 -6.66 6.45
C VAL A 138 -11.84 -6.22 7.90
N TYR A 139 -10.71 -5.61 8.19
CA TYR A 139 -10.37 -5.06 9.50
C TYR A 139 -10.37 -3.54 9.42
N SER A 140 -10.93 -2.89 10.43
CA SER A 140 -10.81 -1.45 10.63
C SER A 140 -10.22 -1.17 12.01
N VAL A 141 -9.50 -0.06 12.15
CA VAL A 141 -8.97 0.35 13.45
C VAL A 141 -10.02 1.17 14.19
N GLU A 142 -10.21 0.90 15.48
CA GLU A 142 -11.07 1.69 16.36
C GLU A 142 -10.62 3.17 16.42
N GLY A 143 -11.60 4.07 16.51
CA GLY A 143 -11.41 5.51 16.56
C GLY A 143 -12.04 6.22 15.36
N GLU A 144 -12.41 7.49 15.54
CA GLU A 144 -13.12 8.29 14.53
C GLU A 144 -12.45 8.26 13.13
N PRO A 145 -11.11 8.41 12.98
CA PRO A 145 -10.51 8.39 11.64
C PRO A 145 -10.52 7.00 10.99
N GLY A 146 -10.46 5.93 11.79
CA GLY A 146 -10.50 4.55 11.31
C GLY A 146 -11.91 4.15 10.88
N GLU A 147 -12.90 4.49 11.69
CA GLU A 147 -14.32 4.32 11.37
C GLU A 147 -14.73 5.10 10.12
N ALA A 148 -14.30 6.36 9.98
CA ALA A 148 -14.56 7.16 8.79
C ALA A 148 -14.01 6.53 7.51
N THR A 149 -12.84 5.89 7.58
CA THR A 149 -12.24 5.18 6.44
C THR A 149 -13.04 3.92 6.09
N TYR A 150 -13.45 3.15 7.11
CA TYR A 150 -14.28 1.97 6.93
C TYR A 150 -15.65 2.28 6.32
N LEU A 151 -16.35 3.28 6.83
CA LEU A 151 -17.67 3.66 6.32
C LEU A 151 -17.60 4.06 4.84
N ARG A 152 -16.59 4.86 4.44
CA ARG A 152 -16.36 5.19 3.03
C ARG A 152 -16.16 3.95 2.18
N PHE A 153 -15.33 3.00 2.64
CA PHE A 153 -15.14 1.72 1.94
C PHE A 153 -16.45 0.93 1.81
N ARG A 154 -17.21 0.80 2.90
CA ARG A 154 -18.47 0.06 2.93
C ARG A 154 -19.53 0.66 2.00
N HIS A 155 -19.60 1.98 1.88
CA HIS A 155 -20.54 2.65 0.96
C HIS A 155 -20.23 2.41 -0.52
N LEU A 156 -19.04 1.89 -0.86
CA LEU A 156 -18.64 1.66 -2.24
C LEU A 156 -18.93 0.23 -2.73
N THR A 157 -19.39 -0.67 -1.85
CA THR A 157 -19.62 -2.06 -2.22
C THR A 157 -20.64 -2.76 -1.32
N ASP A 158 -21.50 -3.55 -1.93
CA ASP A 158 -22.50 -4.39 -1.25
C ASP A 158 -21.98 -5.79 -0.90
N ALA A 159 -20.72 -6.09 -1.24
CA ALA A 159 -20.12 -7.38 -0.95
C ALA A 159 -20.20 -7.70 0.56
N GLN A 160 -20.20 -8.99 0.87
CA GLN A 160 -20.27 -9.51 2.23
C GLN A 160 -18.90 -10.08 2.60
N TRP A 161 -18.43 -9.75 3.80
CA TRP A 161 -17.17 -10.20 4.38
C TRP A 161 -17.32 -10.24 5.90
N THR A 162 -16.43 -10.95 6.58
CA THR A 162 -16.32 -10.83 8.03
C THR A 162 -15.64 -9.51 8.35
N HIS A 163 -16.36 -8.60 9.03
CA HIS A 163 -15.82 -7.33 9.50
C HIS A 163 -15.42 -7.44 10.97
N GLU A 164 -14.24 -6.95 11.31
CA GLU A 164 -13.77 -6.84 12.68
C GLU A 164 -13.18 -5.44 12.91
N CYS A 165 -13.64 -4.76 13.96
CA CYS A 165 -13.03 -3.53 14.44
C CYS A 165 -11.98 -3.89 15.50
N VAL A 166 -10.72 -3.52 15.25
CA VAL A 166 -9.60 -3.86 16.13
C VAL A 166 -9.17 -2.64 16.92
N LYS A 167 -8.82 -2.83 18.19
CA LYS A 167 -8.37 -1.74 19.08
C LYS A 167 -7.21 -0.99 18.44
N GLY A 168 -7.39 0.33 18.30
CA GLY A 168 -6.35 1.23 17.81
C GLY A 168 -5.33 1.57 18.89
N GLY A 169 -4.14 1.98 18.46
CA GLY A 169 -3.16 2.60 19.33
C GLY A 169 -3.44 4.10 19.53
N LEU A 170 -2.77 4.72 20.51
CA LEU A 170 -2.87 6.17 20.76
C LEU A 170 -2.23 6.96 19.60
N ALA A 171 -3.02 7.28 18.58
CA ALA A 171 -2.62 8.24 17.56
C ALA A 171 -2.88 9.66 18.09
N VAL A 172 -1.83 10.34 18.57
CA VAL A 172 -1.91 11.77 18.88
C VAL A 172 -1.98 12.54 17.55
N HIS A 173 -3.18 12.71 17.02
CA HIS A 173 -3.45 13.79 16.08
C HIS A 173 -3.51 15.08 16.90
N ARG A 174 -2.47 15.92 16.83
CA ARG A 174 -2.59 17.30 17.31
C ARG A 174 -3.46 18.06 16.30
N PRO A 175 -4.71 18.40 16.61
CA PRO A 175 -5.48 19.30 15.77
C PRO A 175 -5.01 20.72 16.11
N GLY A 176 -4.13 21.29 15.30
CA GLY A 176 -3.66 22.65 15.56
C GLY A 176 -2.38 22.98 14.82
N ARG A 177 -2.47 24.07 14.04
CA ARG A 177 -1.54 24.56 13.03
C ARG A 177 -1.48 23.65 11.81
N SER A 178 -2.10 24.13 10.72
CA SER A 178 -1.41 24.23 9.45
C SER A 178 0.07 24.44 9.76
N GLN A 179 0.87 23.40 9.64
CA GLN A 179 2.29 23.60 9.51
C GLN A 179 2.39 24.38 8.20
N ALA A 180 2.35 25.70 8.32
CA ALA A 180 3.43 26.49 7.76
C ALA A 180 4.73 25.79 8.19
N VAL A 181 5.07 24.71 7.48
CA VAL A 181 6.44 24.37 7.15
C VAL A 181 7.07 25.74 6.91
N ARG A 182 8.05 26.08 7.74
CA ARG A 182 8.80 27.34 7.68
C ARG A 182 8.80 27.84 6.24
N ARG A 183 7.95 28.84 5.98
CA ARG A 183 7.78 29.46 4.66
C ARG A 183 9.05 30.22 4.23
N ASP A 184 10.06 30.29 5.10
CA ASP A 184 11.31 31.03 4.90
C ASP A 184 12.51 30.16 4.46
N SER A 185 12.32 28.88 4.11
CA SER A 185 13.41 28.05 3.54
C SER A 185 13.07 27.43 2.18
N LEU A 186 11.83 27.57 1.70
CA LEU A 186 11.38 27.08 0.39
C LEU A 186 11.36 28.17 -0.69
N ALA A 187 11.82 29.38 -0.38
CA ALA A 187 11.95 30.47 -1.34
C ALA A 187 13.17 30.35 -2.28
N HIS A 188 13.94 29.24 -2.22
CA HIS A 188 15.13 29.02 -3.06
C HIS A 188 15.14 27.72 -3.89
N HIS A 189 14.07 26.93 -3.91
CA HIS A 189 13.90 25.83 -4.88
C HIS A 189 12.62 26.01 -5.71
N ARG A 190 12.35 27.26 -6.13
CA ARG A 190 11.43 27.55 -7.23
C ARG A 190 12.19 27.45 -8.55
N SER A 191 12.56 26.23 -8.94
CA SER A 191 12.94 25.85 -10.32
C SER A 191 13.54 24.43 -10.36
N ASP A 192 12.90 23.45 -9.74
CA ASP A 192 13.10 22.07 -10.18
C ASP A 192 11.82 21.68 -10.89
N ASP A 193 11.91 21.54 -12.22
CA ASP A 193 10.82 21.03 -13.05
C ASP A 193 10.24 19.80 -12.36
N ALA A 194 8.92 19.78 -12.14
CA ALA A 194 8.27 18.64 -11.51
C ALA A 194 8.45 17.42 -12.43
N VAL A 195 9.48 16.61 -12.17
CA VAL A 195 9.87 15.51 -13.05
C VAL A 195 8.84 14.39 -12.92
N ALA A 196 8.04 14.23 -13.96
CA ALA A 196 7.12 13.11 -14.07
C ALA A 196 7.85 11.88 -14.64
N HIS A 197 8.13 10.87 -13.81
CA HIS A 197 8.82 9.68 -14.27
C HIS A 197 7.88 8.72 -15.01
N ALA A 198 8.11 8.55 -16.31
CA ALA A 198 7.40 7.54 -17.11
C ALA A 198 7.98 6.13 -16.95
N SER A 199 9.27 6.03 -16.65
CA SER A 199 9.99 4.77 -16.47
C SER A 199 10.93 4.86 -15.29
N VAL A 200 10.97 3.81 -14.47
CA VAL A 200 11.84 3.69 -13.30
C VAL A 200 12.64 2.41 -13.41
N VAL A 201 13.92 2.47 -13.07
CA VAL A 201 14.79 1.29 -12.96
C VAL A 201 15.11 1.10 -11.49
N ALA A 202 14.92 -0.10 -10.97
CA ALA A 202 15.33 -0.47 -9.62
C ALA A 202 16.14 -1.76 -9.68
N GLY A 203 17.13 -1.90 -8.81
CA GLY A 203 18.00 -3.08 -8.81
C GLY A 203 18.30 -3.59 -7.41
N GLY A 204 18.55 -4.90 -7.31
CA GLY A 204 18.92 -5.56 -6.06
C GLY A 204 19.06 -7.07 -6.23
N SER A 205 19.54 -7.76 -5.19
CA SER A 205 19.51 -9.23 -5.17
C SER A 205 18.07 -9.75 -5.14
N LEU A 206 17.13 -9.01 -4.52
CA LEU A 206 15.74 -9.42 -4.34
C LEU A 206 15.59 -10.82 -3.72
N TYR A 207 16.64 -11.33 -3.06
CA TYR A 207 16.68 -12.68 -2.51
C TYR A 207 15.74 -12.79 -1.31
N GLY A 208 14.74 -13.66 -1.43
CA GLY A 208 13.58 -13.67 -0.54
C GLY A 208 12.75 -12.39 -0.67
N LEU A 209 11.44 -12.48 -0.85
CA LEU A 209 10.58 -11.28 -0.91
C LEU A 209 10.32 -10.72 0.50
N HIS A 210 11.39 -10.50 1.26
CA HIS A 210 11.42 -9.82 2.55
C HIS A 210 10.91 -8.39 2.44
N PHE A 211 10.52 -7.80 3.57
CA PHE A 211 9.95 -6.45 3.62
C PHE A 211 10.86 -5.37 3.02
N THR A 212 12.19 -5.52 3.07
CA THR A 212 13.12 -4.60 2.39
C THR A 212 12.98 -4.63 0.87
N ASN A 213 12.82 -5.80 0.26
CA ASN A 213 12.59 -5.93 -1.18
C ASN A 213 11.20 -5.42 -1.55
N ARG A 214 10.20 -5.62 -0.68
CA ARG A 214 8.86 -5.05 -0.87
C ARG A 214 8.88 -3.52 -0.80
N LEU A 215 9.65 -2.93 0.11
CA LEU A 215 9.88 -1.49 0.16
C LEU A 215 10.46 -0.98 -1.16
N LEU A 216 11.53 -1.60 -1.66
CA LEU A 216 12.15 -1.23 -2.94
C LEU A 216 11.13 -1.28 -4.09
N LEU A 217 10.39 -2.37 -4.19
CA LEU A 217 9.39 -2.57 -5.25
C LEU A 217 8.21 -1.59 -5.12
N THR A 218 7.69 -1.40 -3.92
CA THR A 218 6.61 -0.42 -3.64
C THR A 218 7.06 0.98 -4.01
N MET A 219 8.28 1.40 -3.66
CA MET A 219 8.75 2.75 -3.95
C MET A 219 9.14 2.96 -5.42
N ALA A 220 9.66 1.93 -6.09
CA ALA A 220 9.89 1.98 -7.53
C ALA A 220 8.57 2.14 -8.31
N LEU A 221 7.52 1.45 -7.87
CA LEU A 221 6.17 1.60 -8.41
C LEU A 221 5.57 2.97 -8.08
N PHE A 222 5.82 3.47 -6.87
CA PHE A 222 5.33 4.79 -6.46
C PHE A 222 5.89 5.87 -7.36
N LEU A 223 7.20 5.88 -7.62
CA LEU A 223 7.85 6.94 -8.39
C LEU A 223 7.34 7.07 -9.83
N VAL A 224 6.75 6.01 -10.41
CA VAL A 224 6.14 6.08 -11.74
C VAL A 224 4.87 6.95 -11.70
N GLU A 225 4.80 7.96 -12.56
CA GLU A 225 3.62 8.82 -12.64
C GLU A 225 2.46 8.16 -13.39
N PRO A 226 1.21 8.37 -12.95
CA PRO A 226 0.04 8.04 -13.74
C PRO A 226 0.09 8.70 -15.12
N ARG A 227 -0.62 8.12 -16.07
CA ARG A 227 -0.75 8.72 -17.41
C ARG A 227 -1.67 9.93 -17.29
N ALA A 228 -1.13 11.12 -17.54
CA ALA A 228 -1.95 12.31 -17.74
C ALA A 228 -2.75 12.18 -19.05
N GLU A 229 -3.94 12.80 -19.10
CA GLU A 229 -4.72 12.88 -20.32
C GLU A 229 -3.89 13.52 -21.44
N GLY A 230 -3.85 12.90 -22.62
CA GLY A 230 -3.08 13.38 -23.77
C GLY A 230 -1.60 12.98 -23.83
N GLN A 231 -1.00 12.43 -22.77
CA GLN A 231 0.36 11.87 -22.85
C GLN A 231 0.32 10.49 -23.47
N ASP A 232 1.17 10.23 -24.47
CA ASP A 232 1.29 8.90 -25.08
C ASP A 232 2.57 8.15 -24.64
N GLY A 233 2.48 6.82 -24.59
CA GLY A 233 3.59 5.95 -24.20
C GLY A 233 3.34 5.07 -22.95
N PRO A 234 4.03 3.92 -22.86
CA PRO A 234 3.89 2.97 -21.75
C PRO A 234 4.63 3.43 -20.49
N ARG A 235 3.99 3.27 -19.33
CA ARG A 235 4.63 3.39 -18.02
C ARG A 235 5.31 2.08 -17.64
N ARG A 236 6.58 2.12 -17.21
CA ARG A 236 7.37 0.89 -16.99
C ARG A 236 8.18 0.97 -15.71
N VAL A 237 8.30 -0.18 -15.04
CA VAL A 237 9.36 -0.42 -14.05
C VAL A 237 10.23 -1.53 -14.59
N VAL A 238 11.54 -1.29 -14.65
CA VAL A 238 12.55 -2.29 -15.01
C VAL A 238 13.26 -2.72 -13.74
N LEU A 239 13.28 -4.02 -13.47
CA LEU A 239 13.93 -4.59 -12.30
C LEU A 239 15.23 -5.28 -12.73
N GLY A 240 16.36 -4.75 -12.29
CA GLY A 240 17.66 -5.38 -12.43
C GLY A 240 17.89 -6.35 -11.27
N VAL A 241 17.89 -7.65 -11.55
CA VAL A 241 18.09 -8.67 -10.52
C VAL A 241 19.51 -9.20 -10.60
N SER A 242 20.17 -9.35 -9.45
CA SER A 242 21.47 -10.05 -9.40
C SER A 242 21.35 -11.48 -9.92
N ARG A 243 22.46 -12.05 -10.40
CA ARG A 243 22.52 -13.41 -10.97
C ARG A 243 22.01 -14.50 -10.02
N ASP A 244 22.27 -14.33 -8.72
CA ASP A 244 21.85 -15.25 -7.66
C ASP A 244 20.58 -14.76 -6.95
N GLY A 245 19.85 -13.82 -7.57
CA GLY A 245 18.69 -13.17 -6.98
C GLY A 245 17.35 -13.87 -7.21
N ALA A 246 16.25 -13.16 -7.00
CA ALA A 246 14.91 -13.70 -7.27
C ALA A 246 14.76 -14.16 -8.73
N SER A 247 14.12 -15.31 -8.95
CA SER A 247 13.81 -15.76 -10.30
C SER A 247 12.79 -14.84 -10.99
N ALA A 248 12.82 -14.80 -12.32
CA ALA A 248 11.83 -14.06 -13.11
C ALA A 248 10.40 -14.52 -12.79
N ASP A 249 10.20 -15.83 -12.61
CA ASP A 249 8.90 -16.41 -12.24
C ASP A 249 8.45 -15.96 -10.85
N ALA A 250 9.35 -15.83 -9.88
CA ALA A 250 9.01 -15.32 -8.55
C ALA A 250 8.59 -13.84 -8.60
N LEU A 251 9.22 -13.02 -9.44
CA LEU A 251 8.82 -11.62 -9.63
C LEU A 251 7.52 -11.48 -10.42
N VAL A 252 7.30 -12.34 -11.43
CA VAL A 252 6.05 -12.41 -12.17
C VAL A 252 4.93 -12.90 -11.25
N ALA A 253 5.18 -13.91 -10.43
CA ALA A 253 4.24 -14.42 -9.43
C ALA A 253 3.96 -13.39 -8.35
N TRP A 254 4.95 -12.63 -7.87
CA TRP A 254 4.74 -11.52 -6.95
C TRP A 254 3.86 -10.46 -7.59
N ARG A 255 4.22 -9.98 -8.80
CA ARG A 255 3.41 -9.00 -9.55
C ARG A 255 2.00 -9.51 -9.82
N ALA A 256 1.85 -10.78 -10.20
CA ALA A 256 0.57 -11.41 -10.44
C ALA A 256 -0.22 -11.52 -9.13
N SER A 257 0.37 -12.05 -8.07
CA SER A 257 -0.29 -12.23 -6.78
C SER A 257 -0.70 -10.89 -6.16
N CYS A 258 0.11 -9.85 -6.33
CA CYS A 258 -0.25 -8.48 -5.95
C CYS A 258 -1.46 -7.96 -6.73
N TRP A 259 -1.69 -8.37 -7.99
CA TRP A 259 -2.56 -7.63 -8.92
C TRP A 259 -3.42 -8.48 -9.88
N THR A 260 -3.60 -9.78 -9.65
CA THR A 260 -4.27 -10.74 -10.57
C THR A 260 -5.73 -10.42 -10.82
N SER A 261 -6.40 -9.80 -9.85
CA SER A 261 -7.77 -9.32 -10.01
C SER A 261 -7.85 -8.09 -10.96
N TRP A 262 -6.80 -7.26 -11.00
CA TRP A 262 -6.76 -5.98 -11.73
C TRP A 262 -6.21 -6.08 -13.16
N ALA A 263 -5.20 -6.93 -13.38
CA ALA A 263 -4.66 -7.17 -14.72
C ALA A 263 -5.73 -7.71 -15.68
N ARG A 264 -6.74 -8.41 -15.15
CA ARG A 264 -7.89 -8.93 -15.90
C ARG A 264 -8.86 -7.81 -16.34
N LEU A 265 -9.00 -6.73 -15.56
CA LEU A 265 -9.81 -5.55 -15.89
C LEU A 265 -9.20 -4.71 -17.03
N ARG A 266 -7.87 -4.64 -17.13
CA ARG A 266 -7.19 -3.97 -18.26
C ARG A 266 -7.40 -4.70 -19.59
N ARG A 267 -7.51 -6.03 -19.60
CA ARG A 267 -7.79 -6.79 -20.84
C ARG A 267 -9.23 -6.57 -21.31
N LEU A 268 -10.20 -6.52 -20.39
CA LEU A 268 -11.61 -6.36 -20.74
C LEU A 268 -12.00 -4.91 -21.12
N ARG A 269 -11.39 -3.88 -20.50
CA ARG A 269 -11.60 -2.48 -20.94
C ARG A 269 -11.03 -2.19 -22.34
N ARG A 270 -10.03 -2.97 -22.81
CA ARG A 270 -9.55 -2.89 -24.19
C ARG A 270 -10.45 -3.66 -25.17
N ALA A 271 -11.05 -4.77 -24.74
CA ALA A 271 -11.99 -5.53 -25.56
C ALA A 271 -13.35 -4.82 -25.75
N GLY A 272 -13.78 -3.98 -24.80
CA GLY A 272 -15.05 -3.24 -24.86
C GLY A 272 -14.99 -1.83 -25.51
N ARG A 273 -13.87 -1.44 -26.13
CA ARG A 273 -13.75 -0.18 -26.91
C ARG A 273 -13.49 -0.43 -28.40
N GLY A 274 -13.77 -1.64 -28.87
CA GLY A 274 -13.61 -2.05 -30.27
C GLY A 274 -14.85 -2.76 -30.82
N ALA A 275 -16.03 -2.42 -30.31
CA ALA A 275 -17.33 -2.83 -30.84
C ALA A 275 -18.23 -1.59 -30.92
#